data_AF-A0A431M190-F1
#
_entry.id   AF-A0A431M190-F1
#
_cell.length_a   1.000
_cell.length_b   1.000
_cell.length_c   1.000
_cell.angle_alpha   90.00
_cell.angle_beta   90.00
_cell.angle_gamma   90.00
#
_symmetry.space_group_name_H-M   'P 1'
#
loop_
_entity.id
_entity.type
_entity.pdbx_description
1 polymer ?
#
loop_
_entity_poly.entity_id
_entity_poly.type
_entity_poly.pdbx_seq_one_letter_code
_entity_poly.pdbx_strand_id
1 'polypeptide(L)'
;MTVSAITVPVEADTAPALRAVRVWLIVVAALIVATLIVGGATRLTESGLSIVEWKPITGVLPPLTAQQWNGEFEAYKTIPQYREMNYGMSLDEFKTIFYWEWAHRLLGRTIGTVFLLPFLYFLWRGGLSSDLKRRLWIIFALGGLQGAVGWWMVKSGLTERVSVSQYRLAAHFMLALLIFAAIVWTVRRMAPARAADAPARVGLTSKILLVLVFVQLYFGALVAGLRAGKVFNTWPDIDGAFIPAADRLFFEQPWWRNFFDNTLTVQFCHRMIAYALLAIALAHAVDVVRSKCASAAVGGAHALAMAVGLQAVLGILTLLHQVPIPLGLAHQATAIVVLILALFQAERLGRTRVLSV
;
A
#
# COMPACT_ATOMS: atom_id res chain seq x y z
N MET A 1 33.95 47.10 -6.77
CA MET A 1 33.69 45.97 -5.84
C MET A 1 33.12 44.82 -6.64
N THR A 2 33.97 43.87 -7.01
CA THR A 2 33.60 42.64 -7.73
C THR A 2 33.06 41.63 -6.71
N VAL A 3 31.77 41.31 -6.81
CA VAL A 3 31.17 40.22 -6.03
C VAL A 3 31.58 38.91 -6.71
N SER A 4 32.57 38.23 -6.14
CA SER A 4 32.88 36.85 -6.50
C SER A 4 31.67 35.97 -6.18
N ALA A 5 31.06 35.39 -7.21
CA ALA A 5 30.06 34.35 -7.05
C ALA A 5 30.74 33.12 -6.44
N ILE A 6 30.41 32.82 -5.19
CA ILE A 6 30.78 31.55 -4.56
C ILE A 6 29.98 30.46 -5.29
N THR A 7 30.65 29.78 -6.21
CA THR A 7 30.15 28.54 -6.81
C THR A 7 30.28 27.45 -5.75
N VAL A 8 29.18 27.15 -5.06
CA VAL A 8 29.11 25.93 -4.25
C VAL A 8 29.28 24.76 -5.22
N PRO A 9 30.25 23.85 -5.02
CA PRO A 9 30.37 22.68 -5.86
C PRO A 9 29.11 21.84 -5.64
N VAL A 10 28.28 21.75 -6.68
CA VAL A 10 27.22 20.74 -6.74
C VAL A 10 27.96 19.41 -6.78
N GLU A 11 27.96 18.67 -5.65
CA GLU A 11 28.48 17.31 -5.56
C GLU A 11 27.94 16.50 -6.75
N ALA A 12 28.84 16.20 -7.70
CA ALA A 12 28.50 15.44 -8.88
C ALA A 12 28.34 13.97 -8.49
N ASP A 13 27.09 13.55 -8.30
CA ASP A 13 26.75 12.14 -8.20
C ASP A 13 27.30 11.40 -9.44
N THR A 14 28.32 10.55 -9.27
CA THR A 14 28.88 9.80 -10.39
C THR A 14 27.85 8.80 -10.94
N ALA A 15 27.66 8.77 -12.26
CA ALA A 15 26.60 7.99 -12.92
C ALA A 15 26.54 6.49 -12.52
N PRO A 16 27.66 5.79 -12.25
CA PRO A 16 27.62 4.39 -11.78
C PRO A 16 27.05 4.23 -10.36
N ALA A 17 27.36 5.13 -9.42
CA ALA A 17 26.88 5.08 -8.05
C ALA A 17 25.35 5.29 -7.97
N LEU A 18 24.82 6.21 -8.78
CA LEU A 18 23.37 6.43 -8.90
C LEU A 18 22.63 5.22 -9.45
N ARG A 19 23.23 4.48 -10.39
CA ARG A 19 22.63 3.26 -10.94
C ARG A 19 22.51 2.18 -9.86
N ALA A 20 23.54 1.99 -9.04
CA ALA A 20 23.53 1.03 -7.94
C ALA A 20 22.44 1.38 -6.90
N VAL A 21 22.38 2.64 -6.48
CA VAL A 21 21.35 3.13 -5.54
C VAL A 21 19.95 2.93 -6.12
N ARG A 22 19.75 3.23 -7.41
CA ARG A 22 18.46 3.05 -8.08
C ARG A 22 18.02 1.58 -8.11
N VAL A 23 18.92 0.66 -8.47
CA VAL A 23 18.61 -0.78 -8.48
C VAL A 23 18.29 -1.27 -7.06
N TRP A 24 19.08 -0.86 -6.06
CA TRP A 24 18.83 -1.18 -4.67
C TRP A 24 17.42 -0.74 -4.21
N LEU A 25 17.04 0.51 -4.48
CA LEU A 25 15.70 1.01 -4.14
C LEU A 25 14.58 0.28 -4.90
N ILE A 26 14.81 -0.16 -6.15
CA ILE A 26 13.87 -1.00 -6.90
C ILE A 26 13.71 -2.37 -6.22
N VAL A 27 14.80 -2.98 -5.75
CA VAL A 27 14.74 -4.24 -4.99
C VAL A 27 13.94 -4.07 -3.70
N VAL A 28 14.17 -2.99 -2.94
CA VAL A 28 13.38 -2.68 -1.75
C VAL A 28 11.90 -2.50 -2.10
N ALA A 29 11.59 -1.75 -3.16
CA ALA A 29 10.21 -1.56 -3.61
C ALA A 29 9.54 -2.89 -4.00
N ALA A 30 10.25 -3.78 -4.69
CA ALA A 30 9.76 -5.11 -5.04
C ALA A 30 9.47 -5.98 -3.81
N LEU A 31 10.35 -5.94 -2.80
CA LEU A 31 10.10 -6.63 -1.52
C LEU A 31 8.88 -6.06 -0.78
N ILE A 32 8.65 -4.74 -0.82
CA ILE A 32 7.44 -4.14 -0.26
C ILE A 32 6.20 -4.63 -1.00
N VAL A 33 6.22 -4.73 -2.34
CA VAL A 33 5.11 -5.32 -3.10
C VAL A 33 4.86 -6.77 -2.66
N ALA A 34 5.91 -7.59 -2.57
CA ALA A 34 5.78 -8.97 -2.09
C ALA A 34 5.16 -9.02 -0.68
N THR A 35 5.60 -8.15 0.22
CA THR A 35 5.06 -8.03 1.58
C THR A 35 3.59 -7.61 1.58
N LEU A 36 3.20 -6.66 0.73
CA LEU A 36 1.79 -6.26 0.60
C LEU A 36 0.92 -7.42 0.13
N ILE A 37 1.36 -8.20 -0.87
CA ILE A 37 0.62 -9.37 -1.36
C ILE A 37 0.51 -10.46 -0.29
N VAL A 38 1.62 -10.81 0.36
CA VAL A 38 1.63 -11.83 1.43
C VAL A 38 0.79 -11.34 2.62
N GLY A 39 0.87 -10.06 3.01
CA GLY A 39 0.03 -9.47 4.04
C GLY A 39 -1.46 -9.47 3.69
N GLY A 40 -1.79 -9.26 2.40
CA GLY A 40 -3.14 -9.45 1.88
C GLY A 40 -3.63 -10.88 2.06
N ALA A 41 -2.77 -11.87 1.79
CA ALA A 41 -3.10 -13.28 2.02
C ALA A 41 -3.25 -13.59 3.51
N THR A 42 -2.36 -13.08 4.37
CA THR A 42 -2.47 -13.17 5.83
C THR A 42 -3.80 -12.59 6.33
N ARG A 43 -4.26 -11.48 5.75
CA ARG A 43 -5.58 -10.92 6.09
C ARG A 43 -6.72 -11.82 5.64
N LEU A 44 -6.73 -12.23 4.37
CA LEU A 44 -7.82 -13.00 3.76
C LEU A 44 -7.96 -14.42 4.35
N THR A 45 -6.87 -14.97 4.90
CA THR A 45 -6.83 -16.26 5.61
C THR A 45 -7.04 -16.12 7.13
N GLU A 46 -7.30 -14.91 7.64
CA GLU A 46 -7.47 -14.63 9.08
C GLU A 46 -6.24 -14.96 9.95
N SER A 47 -5.07 -15.04 9.32
CA SER A 47 -3.82 -15.52 9.94
C SER A 47 -3.14 -14.50 10.85
N GLY A 48 -3.57 -13.23 10.85
CA GLY A 48 -2.82 -12.13 11.46
C GLY A 48 -2.68 -12.12 13.00
N LEU A 49 -3.13 -13.17 13.68
CA LEU A 49 -3.04 -13.33 15.15
C LEU A 49 -2.50 -14.72 15.56
N SER A 50 -2.00 -15.52 14.60
CA SER A 50 -1.46 -16.86 14.84
C SER A 50 -0.15 -16.87 15.64
N ILE A 51 0.65 -15.80 15.58
CA ILE A 51 1.92 -15.66 16.31
C ILE A 51 1.74 -14.68 17.47
N VAL A 52 1.53 -15.23 18.66
CA VAL A 52 1.20 -14.48 19.89
C VAL A 52 2.41 -13.71 20.44
N GLU A 53 3.62 -14.24 20.26
CA GLU A 53 4.84 -13.64 20.80
C GLU A 53 5.59 -12.77 19.78
N TRP A 54 6.14 -11.65 20.26
CA TRP A 54 7.02 -10.81 19.47
C TRP A 54 8.46 -11.31 19.58
N LYS A 55 8.91 -12.09 18.58
CA LYS A 55 10.28 -12.62 18.47
C LYS A 55 11.01 -11.95 17.29
N PRO A 56 11.65 -10.77 17.47
CA PRO A 56 12.23 -10.03 16.35
C PRO A 56 13.48 -10.69 15.78
N ILE A 57 14.27 -11.39 16.61
CA ILE A 57 15.49 -12.10 16.19
C ILE A 57 15.21 -13.60 15.99
N THR A 58 14.77 -14.30 17.04
CA THR A 58 14.59 -15.76 17.00
C THR A 58 13.44 -16.22 16.10
N GLY A 59 12.47 -15.35 15.80
CA GLY A 59 11.34 -15.64 14.93
C GLY A 59 11.66 -15.58 13.43
N VAL A 60 12.94 -15.51 13.03
CA VAL A 60 13.37 -15.66 11.63
C VAL A 60 13.18 -17.10 11.16
N LEU A 61 13.50 -18.07 12.00
CA LEU A 61 13.23 -19.48 11.74
C LEU A 61 11.83 -19.84 12.27
N PRO A 62 11.02 -20.60 11.52
CA PRO A 62 9.78 -21.16 12.04
C PRO A 62 10.11 -22.29 13.04
N PRO A 63 9.13 -22.79 13.81
CA PRO A 63 9.30 -23.99 14.62
C PRO A 63 9.80 -25.17 13.75
N LEU A 64 10.84 -25.85 14.21
CA LEU A 64 11.51 -26.94 13.48
C LEU A 64 11.26 -28.32 14.10
N THR A 65 10.83 -28.36 15.35
CA THR A 65 10.56 -29.61 16.10
C THR A 65 9.08 -29.70 16.48
N ALA A 66 8.60 -30.92 16.73
CA ALA A 66 7.23 -31.15 17.20
C ALA A 66 6.95 -30.41 18.52
N GLN A 67 7.93 -30.37 19.43
CA GLN A 67 7.80 -29.66 20.70
C GLN A 67 7.61 -28.15 20.52
N GLN A 68 8.39 -27.53 19.62
CA GLN A 68 8.24 -26.09 19.32
C GLN A 68 6.89 -25.79 18.66
N TRP A 69 6.43 -26.64 17.73
CA TRP A 69 5.11 -26.49 17.12
C TRP A 69 3.97 -26.58 18.14
N ASN A 70 4.03 -27.55 19.04
CA ASN A 70 3.06 -27.67 20.12
C ASN A 70 3.10 -26.44 21.03
N GLY A 71 4.28 -25.90 21.36
CA GLY A 71 4.40 -24.69 22.17
C GLY A 71 3.71 -23.47 21.56
N GLU A 72 3.95 -23.19 20.28
CA GLU A 72 3.27 -22.08 19.58
C GLU A 72 1.76 -22.32 19.46
N PHE A 73 1.34 -23.57 19.24
CA PHE A 73 -0.09 -23.89 19.14
C PHE A 73 -0.82 -23.78 20.48
N GLU A 74 -0.21 -24.23 21.57
CA GLU A 74 -0.76 -24.03 22.92
C GLU A 74 -0.86 -22.54 23.26
N ALA A 75 0.13 -21.72 22.87
CA ALA A 75 0.03 -20.27 23.02
C ALA A 75 -1.16 -19.70 22.22
N TYR A 76 -1.37 -20.14 20.98
CA TYR A 76 -2.50 -19.72 20.16
C TYR A 76 -3.87 -20.11 20.77
N LYS A 77 -3.98 -21.28 21.40
CA LYS A 77 -5.21 -21.69 22.12
C LYS A 77 -5.61 -20.74 23.23
N THR A 78 -4.66 -19.96 23.76
CA THR A 78 -4.93 -18.99 24.82
C THR A 78 -5.62 -17.71 24.34
N ILE A 79 -5.68 -17.41 23.04
CA ILE A 79 -6.24 -16.14 22.56
C ILE A 79 -7.73 -16.28 22.12
N PRO A 80 -8.52 -15.18 22.09
CA PRO A 80 -9.93 -15.23 21.72
C PRO A 80 -10.19 -15.84 20.34
N GLN A 81 -9.32 -15.59 19.35
CA GLN A 81 -9.50 -16.12 17.99
C GLN A 81 -9.59 -17.65 17.97
N TYR A 82 -8.78 -18.38 18.74
CA TYR A 82 -8.92 -19.83 18.83
C TYR A 82 -10.24 -20.22 19.48
N ARG A 83 -10.57 -19.62 20.62
CA ARG A 83 -11.74 -20.00 21.43
C ARG A 83 -13.07 -19.74 20.73
N GLU A 84 -13.17 -18.66 19.97
CA GLU A 84 -14.43 -18.17 19.40
C GLU A 84 -14.58 -18.48 17.91
N MET A 85 -13.47 -18.55 17.15
CA MET A 85 -13.50 -18.72 15.69
C MET A 85 -12.96 -20.06 15.22
N ASN A 86 -11.91 -20.57 15.88
CA ASN A 86 -11.14 -21.73 15.42
C ASN A 86 -11.17 -22.89 16.44
N TYR A 87 -12.23 -23.01 17.24
CA TYR A 87 -12.32 -24.01 18.29
C TYR A 87 -12.27 -25.42 17.69
N GLY A 88 -11.38 -26.27 18.22
CA GLY A 88 -11.18 -27.63 17.70
C GLY A 88 -10.25 -27.71 16.48
N MET A 89 -9.66 -26.60 16.03
CA MET A 89 -8.62 -26.59 14.99
C MET A 89 -7.48 -27.57 15.32
N SER A 90 -7.00 -28.28 14.33
CA SER A 90 -5.84 -29.19 14.41
C SER A 90 -4.50 -28.44 14.32
N LEU A 91 -3.41 -29.11 14.70
CA LEU A 91 -2.08 -28.53 14.57
C LEU A 91 -1.70 -28.24 13.10
N ASP A 92 -2.15 -29.07 12.14
CA ASP A 92 -1.81 -28.87 10.73
C ASP A 92 -2.58 -27.70 10.10
N GLU A 93 -3.83 -27.48 10.50
CA GLU A 93 -4.57 -26.26 10.15
C GLU A 93 -3.91 -25.02 10.77
N PHE A 94 -3.46 -25.09 12.03
CA PHE A 94 -2.73 -24.00 12.68
C PHE A 94 -1.43 -23.65 11.93
N LYS A 95 -0.65 -24.65 11.49
CA LYS A 95 0.57 -24.41 10.69
C LYS A 95 0.27 -23.56 9.45
N THR A 96 -0.87 -23.77 8.80
CA THR A 96 -1.25 -23.02 7.60
C THR A 96 -1.37 -21.52 7.89
N ILE A 97 -2.09 -21.14 8.96
CA ILE A 97 -2.21 -19.73 9.33
C ILE A 97 -0.88 -19.17 9.87
N PHE A 98 -0.13 -19.98 10.62
CA PHE A 98 1.19 -19.61 11.13
C PHE A 98 2.16 -19.25 10.00
N TYR A 99 2.24 -20.06 8.95
CA TYR A 99 3.17 -19.81 7.84
C TYR A 99 2.85 -18.52 7.08
N TRP A 100 1.57 -18.17 6.91
CA TRP A 100 1.20 -16.90 6.30
C TRP A 100 1.65 -15.70 7.13
N GLU A 101 1.45 -15.75 8.44
CA GLU A 101 1.89 -14.67 9.31
C GLU A 101 3.41 -14.61 9.44
N TRP A 102 4.07 -15.76 9.58
CA TRP A 102 5.52 -15.88 9.65
C TRP A 102 6.18 -15.33 8.38
N ALA A 103 5.69 -15.71 7.19
CA ALA A 103 6.23 -15.24 5.92
C ALA A 103 6.08 -13.72 5.78
N HIS A 104 4.92 -13.16 6.15
CA HIS A 104 4.69 -11.71 6.15
C HIS A 104 5.69 -10.99 7.09
N ARG A 105 5.86 -11.49 8.32
CA ARG A 105 6.79 -10.93 9.31
C ARG A 105 8.25 -11.07 8.86
N LEU A 106 8.62 -12.20 8.25
CA LEU A 106 9.97 -12.43 7.73
C LEU A 106 10.31 -11.43 6.63
N LEU A 107 9.41 -11.25 5.65
CA LEU A 107 9.60 -10.26 4.58
C LEU A 107 9.77 -8.84 5.13
N GLY A 108 8.99 -8.46 6.14
CA GLY A 108 9.14 -7.17 6.83
C GLY A 108 10.54 -6.97 7.44
N ARG A 109 11.09 -8.01 8.09
CA ARG A 109 12.47 -7.99 8.62
C ARG A 109 13.49 -7.90 7.49
N THR A 110 13.31 -8.68 6.42
CA THR A 110 14.20 -8.68 5.26
C THR A 110 14.26 -7.30 4.61
N ILE A 111 13.14 -6.59 4.47
CA ILE A 111 13.12 -5.20 3.99
C ILE A 111 13.99 -4.30 4.87
N GLY A 112 13.86 -4.41 6.19
CA GLY A 112 14.67 -3.64 7.14
C GLY A 112 16.17 -3.82 6.91
N THR A 113 16.62 -5.08 6.80
CA THR A 113 18.04 -5.42 6.53
C THR A 113 18.49 -4.98 5.14
N VAL A 114 17.70 -5.27 4.09
CA VAL A 114 18.01 -4.93 2.70
C VAL A 114 18.00 -3.41 2.47
N PHE A 115 17.26 -2.65 3.26
CA PHE A 115 17.37 -1.19 3.26
C PHE A 115 18.59 -0.72 4.06
N LEU A 116 18.73 -1.15 5.32
CA LEU A 116 19.71 -0.58 6.24
C LEU A 116 21.16 -0.82 5.78
N LEU A 117 21.52 -2.05 5.38
CA LEU A 117 22.92 -2.38 5.08
C LEU A 117 23.46 -1.60 3.87
N PRO A 118 22.79 -1.57 2.70
CA PRO A 118 23.25 -0.75 1.59
C PRO A 118 23.19 0.75 1.90
N PHE A 119 22.21 1.20 2.69
CA PHE A 119 22.13 2.61 3.09
C PHE A 119 23.38 3.04 3.87
N LEU A 120 23.78 2.28 4.89
CA LEU A 120 25.01 2.55 5.67
C LEU A 120 26.26 2.49 4.79
N TYR A 121 26.32 1.52 3.87
CA TYR A 121 27.42 1.42 2.91
C TYR A 121 27.53 2.67 2.03
N PHE A 122 26.44 3.15 1.43
CA PHE A 122 26.46 4.34 0.58
C PHE A 122 26.74 5.63 1.37
N LEU A 123 26.29 5.73 2.62
CA LEU A 123 26.66 6.83 3.51
C LEU A 123 28.17 6.85 3.77
N TRP A 124 28.76 5.70 4.12
CA TRP A 124 30.20 5.58 4.36
C TRP A 124 31.03 5.91 3.12
N ARG A 125 30.57 5.51 1.93
CA ARG A 125 31.24 5.81 0.66
C ARG A 125 31.14 7.27 0.22
N GLY A 126 30.34 8.10 0.90
CA GLY A 126 30.19 9.53 0.61
C GLY A 126 29.46 9.88 -0.68
N GLY A 127 29.07 8.91 -1.51
CA GLY A 127 28.53 9.12 -2.85
C GLY A 127 27.03 9.44 -2.94
N LEU A 128 26.44 10.06 -1.92
CA LEU A 128 25.04 10.45 -1.91
C LEU A 128 24.92 11.97 -1.71
N SER A 129 24.22 12.65 -2.61
CA SER A 129 23.84 14.06 -2.40
C SER A 129 23.02 14.28 -1.12
N SER A 130 23.11 15.48 -0.55
CA SER A 130 22.43 15.86 0.71
C SER A 130 20.90 15.68 0.66
N ASP A 131 20.27 15.99 -0.48
CA ASP A 131 18.82 15.78 -0.67
C ASP A 131 18.46 14.30 -0.65
N LEU A 132 19.23 13.45 -1.34
CA LEU A 132 19.00 12.01 -1.36
C LEU A 132 19.22 11.38 0.02
N LYS A 133 20.30 11.77 0.73
CA LYS A 133 20.54 11.37 2.12
C LYS A 133 19.34 11.67 3.01
N ARG A 134 18.80 12.90 2.95
CA ARG A 134 17.62 13.31 3.73
C ARG A 134 16.39 12.45 3.42
N ARG A 135 16.09 12.22 2.13
CA ARG A 135 14.96 11.37 1.72
C ARG A 135 15.09 9.94 2.24
N LEU A 136 16.29 9.36 2.14
CA LEU A 136 16.55 8.00 2.62
C LEU A 136 16.40 7.88 4.13
N TRP A 137 16.84 8.88 4.90
CA TRP A 137 16.60 8.93 6.35
C TRP A 137 15.11 9.01 6.71
N ILE A 138 14.33 9.81 5.99
CA ILE A 138 12.87 9.88 6.18
C ILE A 138 12.24 8.52 5.88
N ILE A 139 12.59 7.89 4.75
CA ILE A 139 12.09 6.56 4.37
C ILE A 139 12.47 5.51 5.43
N PHE A 140 13.70 5.56 5.95
CA PHE A 140 14.16 4.67 7.02
C PHE A 140 13.33 4.85 8.30
N ALA A 141 13.12 6.10 8.73
CA ALA A 141 12.31 6.40 9.92
C ALA A 141 10.86 5.93 9.76
N LEU A 142 10.27 6.13 8.58
CA LEU A 142 8.93 5.62 8.26
C LEU A 142 8.90 4.08 8.25
N GLY A 143 9.96 3.41 7.78
CA GLY A 143 10.12 1.96 7.88
C GLY A 143 10.17 1.45 9.32
N GLY A 144 10.88 2.16 10.21
CA GLY A 144 10.85 1.89 11.65
C GLY A 144 9.44 2.05 12.25
N LEU A 145 8.75 3.14 11.88
CA LEU A 145 7.36 3.38 12.27
C LEU A 145 6.43 2.27 11.74
N GLN A 146 6.64 1.77 10.52
CA GLN A 146 5.88 0.66 9.94
C GLN A 146 5.97 -0.60 10.82
N GLY A 147 7.17 -0.92 11.32
CA GLY A 147 7.37 -2.02 12.26
C GLY A 147 6.62 -1.80 13.58
N ALA A 148 6.66 -0.58 14.13
CA ALA A 148 5.93 -0.22 15.35
C ALA A 148 4.40 -0.28 15.18
N VAL A 149 3.88 0.18 14.05
CA VAL A 149 2.44 0.07 13.73
C VAL A 149 2.04 -1.40 13.54
N GLY A 150 2.89 -2.21 12.91
CA GLY A 150 2.66 -3.66 12.77
C GLY A 150 2.62 -4.39 14.12
N TRP A 151 3.52 -4.05 15.04
CA TRP A 151 3.47 -4.54 16.43
C TRP A 151 2.16 -4.17 17.11
N TRP A 152 1.82 -2.89 17.07
CA TRP A 152 0.60 -2.38 17.69
C TRP A 152 -0.62 -3.08 17.12
N MET A 153 -0.68 -3.28 15.81
CA MET A 153 -1.74 -3.98 15.10
C MET A 153 -2.00 -5.39 15.65
N VAL A 154 -0.95 -6.19 15.86
CA VAL A 154 -1.09 -7.57 16.35
C VAL A 154 -1.34 -7.61 17.85
N LYS A 155 -0.49 -6.95 18.66
CA LYS A 155 -0.54 -7.02 20.14
C LYS A 155 -1.95 -6.75 20.67
N SER A 156 -2.58 -5.75 20.10
CA SER A 156 -3.90 -5.25 20.49
C SER A 156 -5.08 -6.09 19.99
N GLY A 157 -4.82 -7.13 19.19
CA GLY A 157 -5.78 -8.15 18.80
C GLY A 157 -5.71 -9.42 19.64
N LEU A 158 -4.65 -9.61 20.44
CA LEU A 158 -4.44 -10.87 21.18
C LEU A 158 -5.31 -11.02 22.44
N THR A 159 -5.80 -9.92 23.01
CA THR A 159 -6.49 -9.92 24.32
C THR A 159 -7.99 -9.63 24.25
N GLU A 160 -8.44 -8.87 23.26
CA GLU A 160 -9.81 -8.31 23.24
C GLU A 160 -10.59 -8.64 21.97
N ARG A 161 -9.97 -9.25 20.96
CA ARG A 161 -10.57 -9.40 19.62
C ARG A 161 -10.26 -10.76 19.02
N VAL A 162 -11.14 -11.21 18.14
CA VAL A 162 -10.92 -12.39 17.27
C VAL A 162 -10.19 -12.04 15.98
N SER A 163 -9.95 -10.75 15.71
CA SER A 163 -9.23 -10.28 14.54
C SER A 163 -8.61 -8.91 14.72
N VAL A 164 -7.66 -8.61 13.85
CA VAL A 164 -7.05 -7.28 13.73
C VAL A 164 -8.14 -6.23 13.43
N SER A 165 -8.07 -5.09 14.14
CA SER A 165 -8.97 -3.97 13.92
C SER A 165 -8.77 -3.35 12.53
N GLN A 166 -9.88 -3.04 11.84
CA GLN A 166 -9.89 -2.36 10.54
C GLN A 166 -9.10 -1.05 10.55
N TYR A 167 -9.13 -0.30 11.66
CA TYR A 167 -8.36 0.93 11.81
C TYR A 167 -6.85 0.68 11.76
N ARG A 168 -6.39 -0.34 12.50
CA ARG A 168 -4.96 -0.68 12.60
C ARG A 168 -4.45 -1.28 11.29
N LEU A 169 -5.27 -2.14 10.67
CA LEU A 169 -5.01 -2.68 9.35
C LEU A 169 -4.86 -1.56 8.31
N ALA A 170 -5.83 -0.64 8.25
CA ALA A 170 -5.79 0.47 7.30
C ALA A 170 -4.59 1.39 7.55
N ALA A 171 -4.28 1.72 8.81
CA ALA A 171 -3.11 2.52 9.16
C ALA A 171 -1.80 1.86 8.72
N HIS A 172 -1.62 0.57 9.02
CA HIS A 172 -0.43 -0.19 8.63
C HIS A 172 -0.28 -0.30 7.11
N PHE A 173 -1.39 -0.58 6.41
CA PHE A 173 -1.41 -0.69 4.95
C PHE A 173 -1.10 0.65 4.27
N MET A 174 -1.73 1.75 4.72
CA MET A 174 -1.49 3.07 4.15
C MET A 174 -0.06 3.56 4.38
N LEU A 175 0.51 3.32 5.56
CA LEU A 175 1.90 3.67 5.83
C LEU A 175 2.86 2.88 4.93
N ALA A 176 2.62 1.58 4.69
CA ALA A 176 3.39 0.79 3.73
C ALA A 176 3.31 1.38 2.31
N LEU A 177 2.12 1.76 1.86
CA LEU A 177 1.92 2.37 0.54
C LEU A 177 2.59 3.74 0.41
N LEU A 178 2.61 4.55 1.48
CA LEU A 178 3.31 5.83 1.49
C LEU A 178 4.84 5.65 1.41
N ILE A 179 5.40 4.69 2.15
CA ILE A 179 6.82 4.31 2.06
C ILE A 179 7.14 3.83 0.63
N PHE A 180 6.32 2.93 0.10
CA PHE A 180 6.45 2.45 -1.27
C PHE A 180 6.42 3.59 -2.28
N ALA A 181 5.43 4.48 -2.18
CA ALA A 181 5.30 5.64 -3.05
C ALA A 181 6.51 6.58 -2.96
N ALA A 182 7.04 6.82 -1.76
CA ALA A 182 8.24 7.64 -1.55
C ALA A 182 9.48 7.03 -2.22
N ILE A 183 9.65 5.70 -2.13
CA ILE A 183 10.75 4.97 -2.80
C ILE A 183 10.58 5.05 -4.32
N VAL A 184 9.40 4.73 -4.85
CA VAL A 184 9.09 4.76 -6.29
C VAL A 184 9.31 6.17 -6.85
N TRP A 185 8.84 7.20 -6.13
CA TRP A 185 9.03 8.60 -6.52
C TRP A 185 10.51 8.99 -6.53
N THR A 186 11.28 8.56 -5.52
CA THR A 186 12.73 8.80 -5.45
C THR A 186 13.45 8.16 -6.63
N VAL A 187 13.19 6.87 -6.90
CA VAL A 187 13.73 6.13 -8.05
C VAL A 187 13.41 6.82 -9.38
N ARG A 188 12.19 7.36 -9.53
CA ARG A 188 11.76 8.08 -10.72
C ARG A 188 12.49 9.41 -10.91
N ARG A 189 12.77 10.13 -9.83
CA ARG A 189 13.49 11.41 -9.85
C ARG A 189 14.99 11.26 -10.12
N MET A 190 15.56 10.09 -9.85
CA MET A 190 16.96 9.78 -10.20
C MET A 190 17.18 9.57 -11.71
N ALA A 191 16.12 9.40 -12.51
CA ALA A 191 16.24 9.29 -13.96
C ALA A 191 16.19 10.68 -14.64
N PRO A 192 17.07 10.96 -15.61
CA PRO A 192 16.95 12.14 -16.46
C PRO A 192 15.58 12.11 -17.14
N ALA A 193 14.77 13.15 -16.94
CA ALA A 193 13.55 13.31 -17.70
C ALA A 193 13.24 14.80 -17.87
N ARG A 194 12.86 15.16 -19.09
CA ARG A 194 12.40 16.49 -19.44
C ARG A 194 11.01 16.71 -18.83
N ALA A 195 10.76 17.90 -18.30
CA ALA A 195 9.41 18.30 -17.91
C ALA A 195 8.47 18.14 -19.12
N ALA A 196 7.31 17.53 -18.91
CA ALA A 196 6.28 17.49 -19.94
C ALA A 196 5.68 18.90 -20.06
N ASP A 197 5.65 19.45 -21.28
CA ASP A 197 4.90 20.67 -21.53
C ASP A 197 3.40 20.33 -21.45
N ALA A 198 2.74 20.82 -20.41
CA ALA A 198 1.35 20.50 -20.12
C ALA A 198 0.65 21.69 -19.41
N PRO A 199 -0.62 21.95 -19.73
CA PRO A 199 -1.41 22.94 -18.99
C PRO A 199 -1.47 22.63 -17.49
N ALA A 200 -1.50 23.67 -16.66
CA ALA A 200 -1.54 23.52 -15.19
C ALA A 200 -2.71 22.64 -14.71
N ARG A 201 -3.88 22.72 -15.38
CA ARG A 201 -5.04 21.87 -15.10
C ARG A 201 -4.74 20.38 -15.25
N VAL A 202 -3.96 19.97 -16.25
CA VAL A 202 -3.60 18.56 -16.49
C VAL A 202 -2.68 18.08 -15.38
N GLY A 203 -1.73 18.92 -14.98
CA GLY A 203 -0.89 18.68 -13.80
C GLY A 203 -1.72 18.53 -12.53
N LEU A 204 -2.71 19.41 -12.31
CA LEU A 204 -3.61 19.35 -11.15
C LEU A 204 -4.45 18.06 -11.14
N THR A 205 -5.10 17.72 -12.26
CA THR A 205 -5.92 16.49 -12.36
C THR A 205 -5.10 15.24 -12.08
N SER A 206 -3.83 15.17 -12.52
CA SER A 206 -2.95 14.04 -12.20
C SER A 206 -2.66 13.89 -10.70
N LYS A 207 -2.56 15.01 -9.97
CA LYS A 207 -2.38 15.01 -8.51
C LYS A 207 -3.67 14.62 -7.80
N ILE A 208 -4.81 15.13 -8.28
CA ILE A 208 -6.14 14.74 -7.76
C ILE A 208 -6.34 13.23 -7.92
N LEU A 209 -6.02 12.65 -9.09
CA LEU A 209 -6.07 11.21 -9.31
C LEU A 209 -5.19 10.45 -8.32
N LEU A 210 -3.94 10.89 -8.09
CA LEU A 210 -3.06 10.26 -7.12
C LEU A 210 -3.66 10.28 -5.70
N VAL A 211 -4.22 11.42 -5.27
CA VAL A 211 -4.89 11.52 -3.96
C VAL A 211 -6.10 10.59 -3.89
N LEU A 212 -6.94 10.58 -4.93
CA LEU A 212 -8.11 9.69 -4.99
C LEU A 212 -7.72 8.21 -4.97
N VAL A 213 -6.59 7.82 -5.58
CA VAL A 213 -6.07 6.45 -5.47
C VAL A 213 -5.73 6.11 -4.02
N PHE A 214 -5.09 7.00 -3.26
CA PHE A 214 -4.85 6.77 -1.83
C PHE A 214 -6.14 6.69 -1.02
N VAL A 215 -7.12 7.55 -1.31
CA VAL A 215 -8.44 7.48 -0.65
C VAL A 215 -9.13 6.15 -0.97
N GLN A 216 -9.09 5.70 -2.22
CA GLN A 216 -9.65 4.41 -2.66
C GLN A 216 -8.97 3.23 -1.95
N LEU A 217 -7.64 3.24 -1.85
CA LEU A 217 -6.84 2.23 -1.15
C LEU A 217 -7.18 2.19 0.35
N TYR A 218 -7.39 3.35 0.98
CA TYR A 218 -7.82 3.44 2.38
C TYR A 218 -9.18 2.78 2.60
N PHE A 219 -10.19 3.14 1.80
CA PHE A 219 -11.51 2.51 1.89
C PHE A 219 -11.46 1.01 1.55
N GLY A 220 -10.59 0.60 0.63
CA GLY A 220 -10.35 -0.82 0.33
C GLY A 220 -9.82 -1.59 1.55
N ALA A 221 -8.89 -1.00 2.30
CA ALA A 221 -8.38 -1.59 3.55
C ALA A 221 -9.46 -1.68 4.64
N LEU A 222 -10.35 -0.68 4.75
CA LEU A 222 -11.49 -0.73 5.66
C LEU A 222 -12.49 -1.83 5.26
N VAL A 223 -12.82 -1.95 3.97
CA VAL A 223 -13.68 -3.04 3.44
C VAL A 223 -13.10 -4.41 3.81
N ALA A 224 -11.78 -4.61 3.64
CA ALA A 224 -11.10 -5.85 3.99
C ALA A 224 -11.05 -6.10 5.51
N GLY A 225 -10.85 -5.05 6.31
CA GLY A 225 -10.83 -5.13 7.77
C GLY A 225 -12.19 -5.49 8.37
N LEU A 226 -13.26 -4.88 7.87
CA LEU A 226 -14.64 -5.13 8.29
C LEU A 226 -15.23 -6.44 7.72
N ARG A 227 -14.54 -7.10 6.77
CA ARG A 227 -15.11 -8.19 5.96
C ARG A 227 -16.34 -7.76 5.16
N ALA A 228 -16.44 -6.46 4.86
CA ALA A 228 -17.60 -5.88 4.17
C ALA A 228 -17.81 -6.44 2.76
N GLY A 229 -16.76 -6.97 2.13
CA GLY A 229 -16.85 -7.64 0.84
C GLY A 229 -17.68 -8.94 0.84
N LYS A 230 -18.11 -9.46 2.00
CA LYS A 230 -18.94 -10.67 2.13
C LYS A 230 -20.41 -10.40 2.53
N VAL A 231 -20.81 -9.13 2.61
CA VAL A 231 -22.11 -8.74 3.19
C VAL A 231 -23.11 -8.32 2.11
N PHE A 232 -22.75 -7.33 1.28
CA PHE A 232 -23.64 -6.81 0.23
C PHE A 232 -23.05 -7.15 -1.13
N ASN A 233 -23.44 -8.28 -1.72
CA ASN A 233 -22.76 -8.89 -2.88
C ASN A 233 -23.51 -8.74 -4.21
N THR A 234 -24.38 -7.74 -4.34
CA THR A 234 -25.01 -7.35 -5.62
C THR A 234 -24.29 -6.16 -6.26
N TRP A 235 -24.52 -5.96 -7.56
CA TRP A 235 -24.00 -4.84 -8.35
C TRP A 235 -24.91 -4.60 -9.58
N PRO A 236 -25.21 -3.34 -9.97
CA PRO A 236 -24.70 -2.08 -9.41
C PRO A 236 -25.41 -1.63 -8.13
N ASP A 237 -26.54 -2.26 -7.79
CA ASP A 237 -27.22 -2.06 -6.53
C ASP A 237 -26.35 -2.55 -5.35
N ILE A 238 -26.66 -2.02 -4.18
CA ILE A 238 -26.14 -2.44 -2.90
C ILE A 238 -27.33 -2.41 -1.96
N ASP A 239 -27.64 -3.57 -1.36
CA ASP A 239 -28.74 -3.64 -0.39
C ASP A 239 -30.10 -3.25 -0.98
N GLY A 240 -30.34 -3.67 -2.24
CA GLY A 240 -31.59 -3.46 -2.98
C GLY A 240 -31.75 -2.11 -3.67
N ALA A 241 -30.79 -1.19 -3.55
CA ALA A 241 -30.83 0.13 -4.17
C ALA A 241 -29.46 0.59 -4.68
N PHE A 242 -29.40 1.54 -5.62
CA PHE A 242 -28.11 2.13 -6.03
C PHE A 242 -27.50 3.03 -4.93
N ILE A 243 -28.35 3.79 -4.23
CA ILE A 243 -28.01 4.55 -3.02
C ILE A 243 -28.91 4.03 -1.91
N PRO A 244 -28.38 3.37 -0.87
CA PRO A 244 -29.18 2.92 0.26
C PRO A 244 -29.84 4.07 1.01
N ALA A 245 -30.88 3.75 1.78
CA ALA A 245 -31.57 4.73 2.61
C ALA A 245 -30.63 5.37 3.64
N ALA A 246 -30.83 6.67 3.92
CA ALA A 246 -29.92 7.47 4.74
C ALA A 246 -29.83 6.99 6.19
N ASP A 247 -30.94 6.49 6.74
CA ASP A 247 -31.00 5.86 8.06
C ASP A 247 -30.08 4.62 8.16
N ARG A 248 -29.93 3.86 7.07
CA ARG A 248 -28.99 2.72 7.01
C ARG A 248 -27.55 3.15 6.78
N LEU A 249 -27.31 4.25 6.08
CA LEU A 249 -25.96 4.79 5.86
C LEU A 249 -25.41 5.56 7.06
N PHE A 250 -26.27 6.09 7.92
CA PHE A 250 -25.88 7.05 8.97
C PHE A 250 -26.41 6.70 10.36
N PHE A 251 -26.58 5.40 10.69
CA PHE A 251 -27.07 4.97 12.01
C PHE A 251 -26.03 5.08 13.13
N GLU A 252 -24.73 4.95 12.85
CA GLU A 252 -23.71 5.05 13.90
C GLU A 252 -23.65 6.46 14.50
N GLN A 253 -23.44 6.55 15.81
CA GLN A 253 -23.26 7.81 16.52
C GLN A 253 -21.87 7.90 17.18
N PRO A 254 -21.16 9.03 17.06
CA PRO A 254 -21.45 10.17 16.16
C PRO A 254 -21.41 9.80 14.66
N TRP A 255 -22.16 10.53 13.82
CA TRP A 255 -22.42 10.20 12.40
C TRP A 255 -21.19 9.86 11.56
N TRP A 256 -20.04 10.47 11.84
CA TRP A 256 -18.80 10.24 11.08
C TRP A 256 -18.25 8.82 11.25
N ARG A 257 -18.65 8.09 12.31
CA ARG A 257 -18.24 6.69 12.53
C ARG A 257 -18.75 5.76 11.43
N ASN A 258 -19.83 6.12 10.73
CA ASN A 258 -20.33 5.31 9.62
C ASN A 258 -19.30 5.14 8.50
N PHE A 259 -18.36 6.08 8.32
CA PHE A 259 -17.29 5.95 7.32
C PHE A 259 -16.18 4.97 7.71
N PHE A 260 -16.26 4.35 8.89
CA PHE A 260 -15.22 3.46 9.43
C PHE A 260 -15.74 2.17 10.05
N ASP A 261 -16.92 2.22 10.68
CA ASP A 261 -17.53 1.10 11.42
C ASP A 261 -18.74 0.51 10.70
N ASN A 262 -19.53 1.33 10.01
CA ASN A 262 -20.71 0.88 9.29
C ASN A 262 -20.29 0.18 7.98
N THR A 263 -20.48 -1.13 7.96
CA THR A 263 -20.14 -2.00 6.84
C THR A 263 -20.78 -1.57 5.52
N LEU A 264 -22.06 -1.15 5.55
CA LEU A 264 -22.78 -0.70 4.35
C LEU A 264 -22.17 0.60 3.81
N THR A 265 -21.96 1.57 4.69
CA THR A 265 -21.43 2.89 4.32
C THR A 265 -20.00 2.82 3.82
N VAL A 266 -19.14 2.03 4.47
CA VAL A 266 -17.76 1.82 4.00
C VAL A 266 -17.74 1.16 2.62
N GLN A 267 -18.58 0.14 2.39
CA GLN A 267 -18.65 -0.52 1.09
C GLN A 267 -19.23 0.42 0.02
N PHE A 268 -20.29 1.18 0.34
CA PHE A 268 -20.88 2.19 -0.54
C PHE A 268 -19.86 3.28 -0.92
N CYS A 269 -19.15 3.86 0.05
CA CYS A 269 -18.10 4.84 -0.20
C CYS A 269 -17.01 4.28 -1.12
N HIS A 270 -16.54 3.05 -0.86
CA HIS A 270 -15.54 2.39 -1.69
C HIS A 270 -15.99 2.23 -3.16
N ARG A 271 -17.27 1.92 -3.40
CA ARG A 271 -17.84 1.82 -4.76
C ARG A 271 -17.95 3.19 -5.42
N MET A 272 -18.48 4.20 -4.73
CA MET A 272 -18.66 5.55 -5.29
C MET A 272 -17.33 6.22 -5.64
N ILE A 273 -16.32 6.06 -4.78
CA ILE A 273 -14.97 6.58 -5.05
C ILE A 273 -14.34 5.84 -6.23
N ALA A 274 -14.57 4.53 -6.40
CA ALA A 274 -14.10 3.79 -7.59
C ALA A 274 -14.71 4.34 -8.89
N TYR A 275 -16.02 4.63 -8.90
CA TYR A 275 -16.68 5.20 -10.07
C TYR A 275 -16.17 6.61 -10.39
N ALA A 276 -16.00 7.45 -9.38
CA ALA A 276 -15.41 8.78 -9.54
C ALA A 276 -13.98 8.69 -10.07
N LEU A 277 -13.16 7.79 -9.53
CA LEU A 277 -11.79 7.56 -9.97
C LEU A 277 -11.73 7.13 -11.44
N LEU A 278 -12.59 6.21 -11.88
CA LEU A 278 -12.67 5.78 -13.27
C LEU A 278 -13.10 6.93 -14.20
N ALA A 279 -14.14 7.67 -13.84
CA ALA A 279 -14.62 8.80 -14.64
C ALA A 279 -13.54 9.89 -14.80
N ILE A 280 -12.86 10.25 -13.71
CA ILE A 280 -11.79 11.25 -13.73
C ILE A 280 -10.56 10.73 -14.50
N ALA A 281 -10.22 9.43 -14.40
CA ALA A 281 -9.11 8.86 -15.15
C ALA A 281 -9.36 8.89 -16.67
N LEU A 282 -10.58 8.59 -17.10
CA LEU A 282 -11.00 8.70 -18.51
C LEU A 282 -11.00 10.16 -18.97
N ALA A 283 -11.56 11.07 -18.18
CA ALA A 283 -11.54 12.51 -18.49
C ALA A 283 -10.11 13.06 -18.60
N HIS A 284 -9.21 12.64 -17.71
CA HIS A 284 -7.79 12.98 -17.76
C HIS A 284 -7.10 12.45 -19.01
N ALA A 285 -7.40 11.21 -19.42
CA ALA A 285 -6.86 10.65 -20.66
C ALA A 285 -7.29 11.48 -21.90
N VAL A 286 -8.54 11.93 -21.93
CA VAL A 286 -9.05 12.81 -23.00
C VAL A 286 -8.39 14.20 -22.95
N ASP A 287 -8.28 14.84 -21.78
CA ASP A 287 -7.70 16.19 -21.65
C ASP A 287 -6.20 16.20 -22.01
N VAL A 288 -5.44 15.17 -21.64
CA VAL A 288 -4.01 15.04 -21.99
C VAL A 288 -3.83 14.97 -23.52
N VAL A 289 -4.71 14.24 -24.23
CA VAL A 289 -4.68 14.16 -25.70
C VAL A 289 -5.07 15.49 -26.33
N ARG A 290 -6.19 16.10 -25.89
CA ARG A 290 -6.67 17.39 -26.42
C ARG A 290 -5.69 18.53 -26.19
N SER A 291 -4.95 18.47 -25.08
CA SER A 291 -3.89 19.42 -24.73
C SER A 291 -2.60 19.22 -25.51
N LYS A 292 -2.54 18.24 -26.42
CA LYS A 292 -1.35 17.91 -27.22
C LYS A 292 -0.10 17.68 -26.36
N CYS A 293 -0.28 17.09 -25.18
CA CYS A 293 0.83 16.75 -24.30
C CYS A 293 1.77 15.71 -24.95
N ALA A 294 3.00 15.60 -24.45
CA ALA A 294 3.98 14.64 -24.95
C ALA A 294 3.45 13.18 -24.94
N SER A 295 3.89 12.38 -25.91
CA SER A 295 3.46 10.98 -26.09
C SER A 295 3.57 10.12 -24.84
N ALA A 296 4.61 10.33 -24.03
CA ALA A 296 4.79 9.63 -22.75
C ALA A 296 3.70 9.99 -21.72
N ALA A 297 3.22 11.23 -21.70
CA ALA A 297 2.12 11.65 -20.82
C ALA A 297 0.78 11.08 -21.30
N VAL A 298 0.58 11.05 -22.62
CA VAL A 298 -0.60 10.43 -23.26
C VAL A 298 -0.62 8.93 -22.95
N GLY A 299 0.46 8.21 -23.20
CA GLY A 299 0.56 6.77 -22.93
C GLY A 299 0.38 6.45 -21.44
N GLY A 300 0.94 7.28 -20.55
CA GLY A 300 0.72 7.14 -19.10
C GLY A 300 -0.72 7.33 -18.67
N ALA A 301 -1.44 8.29 -19.26
CA ALA A 301 -2.86 8.51 -18.96
C ALA A 301 -3.74 7.34 -19.40
N HIS A 302 -3.49 6.81 -20.61
CA HIS A 302 -4.21 5.63 -21.10
C HIS A 302 -3.91 4.39 -20.26
N ALA A 303 -2.64 4.14 -19.94
CA ALA A 303 -2.26 3.02 -19.07
C ALA A 303 -2.95 3.11 -17.70
N LEU A 304 -3.00 4.30 -17.09
CA LEU A 304 -3.71 4.52 -15.84
C LEU A 304 -5.22 4.26 -15.98
N ALA A 305 -5.86 4.81 -17.01
CA ALA A 305 -7.30 4.61 -17.23
C ALA A 305 -7.65 3.13 -17.45
N MET A 306 -6.85 2.40 -18.25
CA MET A 306 -7.03 0.96 -18.46
C MET A 306 -6.84 0.16 -17.17
N ALA A 307 -5.81 0.49 -16.38
CA ALA A 307 -5.56 -0.19 -15.10
C ALA A 307 -6.68 0.08 -14.08
N VAL A 308 -7.23 1.29 -14.03
CA VAL A 308 -8.41 1.61 -13.20
C VAL A 308 -9.66 0.87 -13.69
N GLY A 309 -9.84 0.72 -15.01
CA GLY A 309 -10.91 -0.10 -15.57
C GLY A 309 -10.80 -1.57 -15.17
N LEU A 310 -9.60 -2.17 -15.32
CA LEU A 310 -9.32 -3.53 -14.86
C LEU A 310 -9.53 -3.67 -13.35
N GLN A 311 -9.10 -2.69 -12.56
CA GLN A 311 -9.32 -2.65 -11.12
C GLN A 311 -10.81 -2.69 -10.76
N ALA A 312 -11.64 -1.91 -11.46
CA ALA A 312 -13.08 -1.90 -11.24
C ALA A 312 -13.72 -3.26 -11.58
N VAL A 313 -13.33 -3.87 -12.71
CA VAL A 313 -13.80 -5.21 -13.10
C VAL A 313 -13.42 -6.25 -12.04
N LEU A 314 -12.15 -6.30 -11.62
CA LEU A 314 -11.71 -7.21 -10.56
C LEU A 314 -12.43 -6.95 -9.24
N GLY A 315 -12.74 -5.70 -8.91
CA GLY A 315 -13.48 -5.34 -7.70
C GLY A 315 -14.91 -5.87 -7.73
N ILE A 316 -15.59 -5.71 -8.86
CA ILE A 316 -16.93 -6.25 -9.11
C ILE A 316 -16.91 -7.78 -9.04
N LEU A 317 -15.95 -8.44 -9.69
CA LEU A 317 -15.83 -9.90 -9.63
C LEU A 317 -15.53 -10.40 -8.21
N THR A 318 -14.63 -9.73 -7.49
CA THR A 318 -14.31 -10.06 -6.09
C THR A 318 -15.56 -9.96 -5.22
N LEU A 319 -16.38 -8.92 -5.45
CA LEU A 319 -17.63 -8.71 -4.75
C LEU A 319 -18.67 -9.80 -5.09
N LEU A 320 -19.00 -10.00 -6.37
CA LEU A 320 -20.05 -10.95 -6.79
C LEU A 320 -19.74 -12.39 -6.35
N HIS A 321 -18.46 -12.75 -6.29
CA HIS A 321 -18.02 -14.08 -5.85
C HIS A 321 -17.69 -14.18 -4.35
N GLN A 322 -18.04 -13.17 -3.53
CA GLN A 322 -17.87 -13.18 -2.07
C GLN A 322 -16.42 -13.30 -1.59
N VAL A 323 -15.52 -12.59 -2.25
CA VAL A 323 -14.09 -12.46 -1.94
C VAL A 323 -13.32 -13.79 -1.96
N PRO A 324 -13.29 -14.54 -3.08
CA PRO A 324 -12.36 -15.64 -3.23
C PRO A 324 -10.92 -15.12 -3.11
N ILE A 325 -10.05 -15.85 -2.40
CA ILE A 325 -8.68 -15.41 -2.13
C ILE A 325 -7.94 -14.99 -3.41
N PRO A 326 -7.98 -15.76 -4.53
CA PRO A 326 -7.31 -15.35 -5.76
C PRO A 326 -7.80 -14.02 -6.33
N LEU A 327 -9.11 -13.76 -6.30
CA LEU A 327 -9.69 -12.50 -6.78
C LEU A 327 -9.34 -11.34 -5.86
N GLY A 328 -9.41 -11.53 -4.54
CA GLY A 328 -9.01 -10.52 -3.56
C GLY A 328 -7.54 -10.12 -3.72
N LEU A 329 -6.64 -11.09 -3.91
CA LEU A 329 -5.22 -10.85 -4.16
C LEU A 329 -4.97 -10.20 -5.52
N ALA A 330 -5.66 -10.63 -6.58
CA ALA A 330 -5.54 -10.02 -7.91
C ALA A 330 -6.02 -8.56 -7.91
N HIS A 331 -7.13 -8.26 -7.23
CA HIS A 331 -7.63 -6.92 -7.03
C HIS A 331 -6.62 -6.05 -6.25
N GLN A 332 -6.00 -6.59 -5.19
CA GLN A 332 -4.99 -5.86 -4.43
C GLN A 332 -3.71 -5.62 -5.25
N ALA A 333 -3.22 -6.63 -5.98
CA ALA A 333 -2.05 -6.52 -6.84
C ALA A 333 -2.24 -5.46 -7.93
N THR A 334 -3.41 -5.45 -8.56
CA THR A 334 -3.76 -4.45 -9.58
C THR A 334 -3.88 -3.05 -8.98
N ALA A 335 -4.33 -2.91 -7.72
CA ALA A 335 -4.38 -1.63 -7.03
C ALA A 335 -2.97 -1.02 -6.82
N ILE A 336 -1.97 -1.86 -6.57
CA ILE A 336 -0.56 -1.43 -6.48
C ILE A 336 -0.08 -0.94 -7.86
N VAL A 337 -0.44 -1.62 -8.95
CA VAL A 337 -0.14 -1.16 -10.32
C VAL A 337 -0.79 0.19 -10.62
N VAL A 338 -2.06 0.38 -10.23
CA VAL A 338 -2.75 1.67 -10.35
C VAL A 338 -1.99 2.77 -9.60
N LEU A 339 -1.53 2.50 -8.37
CA LEU A 339 -0.72 3.46 -7.60
C LEU A 339 0.59 3.81 -8.32
N ILE A 340 1.31 2.82 -8.86
CA ILE A 340 2.56 3.04 -9.62
C ILE A 340 2.28 3.95 -10.83
N LEU A 341 1.23 3.66 -11.60
CA LEU A 341 0.88 4.44 -12.80
C LEU A 341 0.44 5.86 -12.44
N ALA A 342 -0.32 6.03 -11.36
CA ALA A 342 -0.73 7.34 -10.85
C ALA A 342 0.49 8.17 -10.40
N LEU A 343 1.43 7.55 -9.67
CA LEU A 343 2.70 8.19 -9.29
C LEU A 343 3.50 8.61 -10.51
N PHE A 344 3.65 7.74 -11.52
CA PHE A 344 4.39 8.05 -12.73
C PHE A 344 3.74 9.20 -13.50
N GLN A 345 2.42 9.22 -13.59
CA GLN A 345 1.69 10.27 -14.29
C GLN A 345 1.79 11.61 -13.57
N ALA A 346 1.59 11.63 -12.25
CA ALA A 346 1.74 12.83 -11.43
C ALA A 346 3.18 13.36 -11.41
N GLU A 347 4.17 12.47 -11.34
CA GLU A 347 5.59 12.84 -11.35
C GLU A 347 5.98 13.49 -12.69
N ARG A 348 5.56 12.89 -13.80
CA ARG A 348 5.84 13.38 -15.16
C ARG A 348 5.25 14.77 -15.41
N LEU A 349 4.00 14.98 -15.01
CA LEU A 349 3.27 16.24 -15.19
C LEU A 349 3.57 17.29 -14.11
N GLY A 350 4.22 16.88 -13.02
CA GLY A 350 4.62 17.75 -11.91
C GLY A 350 6.06 18.25 -11.98
N ARG A 351 6.83 17.91 -13.03
CA ARG A 351 8.16 18.51 -13.25
C ARG A 351 7.99 19.93 -13.81
N THR A 352 8.43 20.93 -13.06
CA THR A 352 8.51 22.32 -13.53
C THR A 352 9.67 22.47 -14.53
N ARG A 353 9.53 23.31 -15.57
CA ARG A 353 10.69 23.76 -16.37
C ARG A 353 11.67 24.44 -15.42
N VAL A 354 12.89 23.93 -15.33
CA VAL A 354 14.01 24.78 -14.92
C VAL A 354 14.27 25.67 -16.12
N LEU A 355 13.89 26.95 -16.03
CA LEU A 355 14.33 27.94 -16.99
C LEU A 355 15.84 28.09 -16.77
N SER A 356 16.64 27.58 -17.70
CA SER A 356 18.04 28.01 -17.81
C SER A 356 18.01 29.48 -18.21
N VAL A 357 18.30 30.37 -17.24
CA VAL A 357 18.61 31.78 -17.50
C VAL A 357 20.03 31.87 -18.05
#